data_AF-A0A3M1KGB1-F1
#
_entry.id   AF-A0A3M1KGB1-F1
#
_cell.length_a   1.000
_cell.length_b   1.000
_cell.length_c   1.000
_cell.angle_alpha   90.00
_cell.angle_beta   90.00
_cell.angle_gamma   90.00
#
_symmetry.space_group_name_H-M   'P 1'
#
loop_
_entity.id
_entity.type
_entity.pdbx_description
1 polymer ?
#
loop_
_entity_poly.entity_id
_entity_poly.type
_entity_poly.pdbx_seq_one_letter_code
_entity_poly.pdbx_strand_id
1 'polypeptide(L)'
;MGRCQVRGPKSNRRLNERPFVVLDSAGALWLSLGMKRANQYSRRTVWADLVPVAVVLLVVCAGAGCRDDTARDPSVPPGAEDLRVSLPKPEFGYQITSAPHVVPAGSETTVCDIVRFEPQGDEKLVWIGGFESRTSDWTHHMNVHVGVFSVLDAYFGTDVGARYLGHPLGQTDCAALGDIMEQGAYPVYPSQITHQVARLPHGIAVPAVAPLTLIMEHHYINTGDKDVLVNAAVNFYRVPQTEVEHVLTGFYGIGDPIEIPGQSARIESWTCAVERDIEMVAISSHSHARGACFTMNKYDRATSEVSETPFFVNPDWDAPPILFYEPGDWTLRAGDGVHWACHYRNREDRTVTDGPSADDEMCIFVGVGYPSELTVGDIVELAEDPFNSRIPVEELIDRAIVGCEPVTASSPWPEAGQPIPLPEAGPACFEYEKTLEPVVP
;
A
#
# COMPACT_ATOMS: atom_id res chain seq x y z
N MET A 1 54.68 -33.24 -28.97
CA MET A 1 53.39 -33.83 -29.37
C MET A 1 52.33 -33.20 -28.48
N GLY A 2 51.28 -32.51 -28.89
CA GLY A 2 50.71 -32.09 -30.17
C GLY A 2 49.49 -31.21 -29.78
N ARG A 3 49.31 -30.08 -30.48
CA ARG A 3 48.22 -29.10 -30.26
C ARG A 3 46.86 -29.68 -30.65
N CYS A 4 45.77 -29.15 -30.07
CA CYS A 4 44.63 -28.62 -30.82
C CYS A 4 43.66 -27.80 -29.94
N GLN A 5 43.46 -26.53 -30.32
CA GLN A 5 42.32 -25.67 -29.98
C GLN A 5 41.21 -25.88 -31.01
N VAL A 6 39.93 -25.83 -30.62
CA VAL A 6 38.78 -25.30 -31.42
C VAL A 6 37.65 -24.89 -30.43
N ARG A 7 37.39 -23.59 -30.22
CA ARG A 7 36.19 -22.80 -30.61
C ARG A 7 34.80 -23.41 -30.33
N GLY A 8 33.96 -22.65 -29.61
CA GLY A 8 32.59 -23.03 -29.19
C GLY A 8 31.50 -22.87 -30.25
N PRO A 9 30.22 -22.81 -29.82
CA PRO A 9 29.40 -21.65 -30.16
C PRO A 9 28.59 -21.10 -28.98
N LYS A 10 28.27 -19.81 -29.10
CA LYS A 10 27.27 -19.07 -28.32
C LYS A 10 25.86 -19.64 -28.59
N SER A 11 25.03 -19.74 -27.55
CA SER A 11 23.56 -19.79 -27.68
C SER A 11 22.95 -19.15 -26.43
N ASN A 12 22.62 -17.86 -26.49
CA ASN A 12 21.27 -17.31 -26.67
C ASN A 12 20.29 -17.63 -25.52
N ARG A 13 20.05 -16.57 -24.74
CA ARG A 13 18.88 -16.30 -23.91
C ARG A 13 17.61 -16.82 -24.59
N ARG A 14 16.80 -17.59 -23.88
CA ARG A 14 15.37 -17.69 -24.15
C ARG A 14 14.67 -16.89 -23.07
N LEU A 15 14.12 -15.75 -23.49
CA LEU A 15 13.05 -15.06 -22.81
C LEU A 15 11.81 -15.96 -22.91
N ASN A 16 11.10 -16.13 -21.80
CA ASN A 16 9.81 -16.80 -21.78
C ASN A 16 8.80 -15.95 -22.56
N GLU A 17 8.30 -16.53 -23.65
CA GLU A 17 7.21 -15.99 -24.45
C GLU A 17 5.89 -16.16 -23.68
N ARG A 18 5.20 -15.05 -23.38
CA ARG A 18 3.79 -15.05 -22.97
C ARG A 18 2.91 -15.17 -24.24
N PRO A 19 1.75 -15.86 -24.19
CA PRO A 19 0.92 -16.04 -25.37
C PRO A 19 0.16 -14.75 -25.72
N PHE A 20 0.41 -14.24 -26.93
CA PHE A 20 -0.40 -13.21 -27.57
C PHE A 20 -1.75 -13.81 -28.03
N VAL A 21 -2.85 -13.25 -27.52
CA VAL A 21 -4.18 -13.44 -28.12
C VAL A 21 -4.32 -12.39 -29.22
N VAL A 22 -4.37 -12.86 -30.47
CA VAL A 22 -4.67 -12.03 -31.65
C VAL A 22 -6.18 -11.83 -31.70
N LEU A 23 -6.66 -10.60 -31.49
CA LEU A 23 -8.03 -10.21 -31.83
C LEU A 23 -8.05 -9.63 -33.24
N ASP A 24 -8.73 -10.36 -34.11
CA ASP A 24 -8.90 -10.07 -35.53
C ASP A 24 -9.81 -8.84 -35.73
N SER A 25 -9.47 -8.05 -36.74
CA SER A 25 -10.13 -6.77 -37.04
C SER A 25 -10.96 -6.89 -38.32
N ALA A 26 -12.27 -6.78 -38.16
CA ALA A 26 -13.25 -6.52 -39.22
C ALA A 26 -14.38 -5.70 -38.58
N GLY A 27 -14.93 -4.63 -39.12
CA GLY A 27 -14.99 -4.17 -40.50
C GLY A 27 -16.32 -3.44 -40.63
N ALA A 28 -16.23 -2.11 -40.67
CA ALA A 28 -17.19 -1.07 -41.02
C ALA A 28 -18.60 -1.39 -41.60
N LEU A 29 -19.54 -0.49 -41.21
CA LEU A 29 -20.39 0.37 -42.08
C LEU A 29 -21.89 0.06 -42.33
N TRP A 30 -22.67 1.15 -42.16
CA TRP A 30 -24.01 1.53 -42.68
C TRP A 30 -25.31 0.91 -42.12
N LEU A 31 -26.14 1.77 -41.50
CA LEU A 31 -27.48 2.13 -42.05
C LEU A 31 -28.07 3.38 -41.37
N SER A 32 -28.32 4.40 -42.19
CA SER A 32 -29.07 5.62 -41.90
C SER A 32 -30.55 5.46 -42.26
N LEU A 33 -31.47 6.05 -41.48
CA LEU A 33 -32.82 6.59 -41.82
C LEU A 33 -33.65 6.62 -40.51
N GLY A 34 -34.36 7.66 -40.06
CA GLY A 34 -34.64 9.00 -40.56
C GLY A 34 -35.89 9.55 -39.83
N MET A 35 -35.93 10.88 -39.60
CA MET A 35 -37.12 11.73 -39.37
C MET A 35 -37.95 11.52 -38.06
N LYS A 36 -38.54 12.51 -37.37
CA LYS A 36 -38.90 13.93 -37.63
C LYS A 36 -39.34 14.61 -36.28
N ARG A 37 -38.94 15.88 -36.09
CA ARG A 37 -39.62 17.10 -35.48
C ARG A 37 -40.70 16.90 -34.38
N ALA A 38 -40.86 17.74 -33.34
CA ALA A 38 -40.94 19.21 -33.37
C ALA A 38 -40.99 19.88 -31.96
N ASN A 39 -40.59 21.17 -31.94
CA ASN A 39 -41.12 22.32 -31.16
C ASN A 39 -41.04 22.36 -29.62
N GLN A 40 -40.22 23.25 -29.05
CA GLN A 40 -40.48 24.69 -28.72
C GLN A 40 -41.34 24.88 -27.47
N TYR A 41 -40.80 25.51 -26.43
CA TYR A 41 -41.41 26.70 -25.80
C TYR A 41 -40.39 27.47 -24.95
N SER A 42 -40.58 28.80 -24.91
CA SER A 42 -39.63 29.84 -24.51
C SER A 42 -39.84 30.39 -23.09
N ARG A 43 -38.74 30.93 -22.52
CA ARG A 43 -38.58 32.11 -21.64
C ARG A 43 -39.87 32.73 -21.02
N ARG A 44 -39.85 33.01 -19.70
CA ARG A 44 -39.67 34.37 -19.12
C ARG A 44 -39.81 34.46 -17.58
N THR A 45 -39.27 35.58 -17.13
CA THR A 45 -38.90 36.16 -15.84
C THR A 45 -40.01 36.91 -15.03
N VAL A 46 -39.78 37.01 -13.70
CA VAL A 46 -40.07 38.05 -12.66
C VAL A 46 -41.51 38.41 -12.14
N TRP A 47 -41.53 38.69 -10.82
CA TRP A 47 -42.40 39.50 -9.93
C TRP A 47 -43.51 38.72 -9.20
N ALA A 48 -43.37 38.43 -7.90
CA ALA A 48 -43.63 39.29 -6.72
C ALA A 48 -45.12 39.61 -6.52
N ASP A 49 -45.72 39.06 -5.46
CA ASP A 49 -46.68 39.77 -4.61
C ASP A 49 -46.95 39.01 -3.30
N LEU A 50 -46.99 39.80 -2.22
CA LEU A 50 -47.34 39.48 -0.84
C LEU A 50 -48.85 39.23 -0.70
N VAL A 51 -49.26 38.46 0.31
CA VAL A 51 -50.36 38.74 1.27
C VAL A 51 -50.52 37.54 2.24
N PRO A 52 -50.91 37.77 3.51
CA PRO A 52 -50.51 36.95 4.65
C PRO A 52 -51.57 35.90 5.00
N VAL A 53 -51.14 34.72 5.45
CA VAL A 53 -52.05 33.71 6.02
C VAL A 53 -51.52 33.24 7.36
N ALA A 54 -52.26 33.63 8.39
CA ALA A 54 -52.43 33.03 9.71
C ALA A 54 -51.48 31.90 10.11
N VAL A 55 -50.63 32.19 11.09
CA VAL A 55 -49.98 31.18 11.93
C VAL A 55 -51.08 30.50 12.76
N VAL A 56 -51.56 29.36 12.28
CA VAL A 56 -52.28 28.38 13.09
C VAL A 56 -51.22 27.58 13.84
N LEU A 57 -51.09 27.86 15.14
CA LEU A 57 -50.35 27.04 16.09
C LEU A 57 -51.07 25.70 16.24
N LEU A 58 -50.77 24.76 15.34
CA LEU A 58 -51.05 23.35 15.50
C LEU A 58 -50.08 22.83 16.58
N VAL A 59 -50.55 22.77 17.81
CA VAL A 59 -49.99 21.90 18.85
C VAL A 59 -50.25 20.47 18.40
N VAL A 60 -49.39 19.96 17.51
CA VAL A 60 -49.22 18.53 17.34
C VAL A 60 -48.49 18.09 18.60
N CYS A 61 -49.22 17.42 19.50
CA CYS A 61 -48.61 16.52 20.46
C CYS A 61 -47.79 15.51 19.64
N ALA A 62 -46.52 15.82 19.42
CA ALA A 62 -45.54 14.83 19.04
C ALA A 62 -45.58 13.81 20.17
N GLY A 63 -46.27 12.69 19.93
CA GLY A 63 -46.10 11.51 20.74
C GLY A 63 -44.59 11.31 20.83
N ALA A 64 -44.07 11.37 22.04
CA ALA A 64 -42.82 10.74 22.37
C ALA A 64 -43.03 9.25 22.06
N GLY A 65 -42.82 8.88 20.80
CA GLY A 65 -42.55 7.51 20.43
C GLY A 65 -41.29 7.17 21.18
N CYS A 66 -41.42 6.34 22.21
CA CYS A 66 -40.29 5.67 22.82
C CYS A 66 -39.52 5.02 21.67
N ARG A 67 -38.38 5.61 21.31
CA ARG A 67 -37.41 4.94 20.46
C ARG A 67 -36.93 3.78 21.32
N ASP A 68 -37.29 2.58 20.89
CA ASP A 68 -36.91 1.36 21.57
C ASP A 68 -35.39 1.19 21.34
N ASP A 69 -34.58 1.82 22.19
CA ASP A 69 -33.11 1.77 22.15
C ASP A 69 -32.56 0.35 22.44
N THR A 70 -33.44 -0.65 22.54
CA THR A 70 -33.12 -2.08 22.67
C THR A 70 -33.23 -2.85 21.36
N ALA A 71 -33.58 -2.21 20.24
CA ALA A 71 -33.54 -2.87 18.93
C ALA A 71 -32.08 -3.13 18.53
N ARG A 72 -31.59 -4.34 18.83
CA ARG A 72 -30.29 -4.83 18.39
C ARG A 72 -30.20 -4.73 16.86
N ASP A 73 -29.11 -4.17 16.35
CA ASP A 73 -28.82 -4.18 14.91
C ASP A 73 -28.82 -5.64 14.40
N PRO A 74 -29.74 -6.01 13.50
CA PRO A 74 -29.84 -7.38 13.01
C PRO A 74 -28.61 -7.83 12.22
N SER A 75 -27.72 -6.91 11.79
CA SER A 75 -26.46 -7.30 11.16
C SER A 75 -25.41 -7.80 12.16
N VAL A 76 -25.62 -7.62 13.47
CA VAL A 76 -24.68 -8.08 14.51
C VAL A 76 -25.03 -9.50 14.93
N PRO A 77 -24.15 -10.49 14.70
CA PRO A 77 -24.41 -11.89 15.07
C PRO A 77 -24.76 -12.06 16.54
N PRO A 78 -25.68 -12.98 16.91
CA PRO A 78 -26.01 -13.22 18.31
C PRO A 78 -24.79 -13.56 19.19
N GLY A 79 -24.57 -12.78 20.26
CA GLY A 79 -23.44 -12.97 21.17
C GLY A 79 -22.18 -12.18 20.81
N ALA A 80 -22.07 -11.70 19.56
CA ALA A 80 -20.97 -10.87 19.14
C ALA A 80 -21.08 -9.43 19.68
N GLU A 81 -19.93 -8.85 20.01
CA GLU A 81 -19.78 -7.42 20.31
C GLU A 81 -19.60 -6.62 19.02
N ASP A 82 -20.30 -5.51 18.88
CA ASP A 82 -20.22 -4.65 17.69
C ASP A 82 -19.14 -3.58 17.90
N LEU A 83 -17.99 -3.79 17.27
CA LEU A 83 -16.82 -2.91 17.33
C LEU A 83 -16.61 -2.16 16.02
N ARG A 84 -17.62 -2.13 15.14
CA ARG A 84 -17.50 -1.43 13.87
C ARG A 84 -17.24 0.07 14.10
N VAL A 85 -16.31 0.58 13.32
CA VAL A 85 -15.91 1.98 13.29
C VAL A 85 -16.43 2.67 12.03
N SER A 86 -16.44 3.99 12.09
CA SER A 86 -16.70 4.85 10.93
C SER A 86 -15.80 6.07 10.96
N LEU A 87 -15.58 6.64 9.79
CA LEU A 87 -14.95 7.95 9.61
C LEU A 87 -15.96 8.92 9.01
N PRO A 88 -15.93 10.22 9.39
CA PRO A 88 -16.60 11.24 8.62
C PRO A 88 -16.12 11.20 7.17
N LYS A 89 -17.05 11.20 6.20
CA LYS A 89 -16.67 11.27 4.79
C LYS A 89 -15.95 12.59 4.51
N PRO A 90 -14.82 12.57 3.79
CA PRO A 90 -14.12 13.81 3.45
C PRO A 90 -14.99 14.63 2.50
N GLU A 91 -15.05 15.94 2.73
CA GLU A 91 -15.76 16.87 1.82
C GLU A 91 -15.13 16.85 0.42
N PHE A 92 -13.80 16.74 0.38
CA PHE A 92 -13.01 16.70 -0.85
C PHE A 92 -12.09 15.47 -0.82
N GLY A 93 -12.58 14.36 -1.35
CA GLY A 93 -11.88 13.10 -1.30
C GLY A 93 -12.78 11.89 -1.48
N TYR A 94 -12.23 10.74 -1.12
CA TYR A 94 -12.89 9.45 -1.24
C TYR A 94 -12.85 8.74 0.11
N GLN A 95 -13.83 7.88 0.35
CA GLN A 95 -13.84 6.99 1.50
C GLN A 95 -14.10 5.58 1.02
N ILE A 96 -13.23 4.65 1.43
CA ILE A 96 -13.49 3.22 1.37
C ILE A 96 -13.79 2.73 2.79
N THR A 97 -14.65 1.73 2.89
CA THR A 97 -14.99 1.08 4.15
C THR A 97 -15.03 -0.40 3.87
N SER A 98 -14.30 -1.18 4.67
CA SER A 98 -14.34 -2.62 4.51
C SER A 98 -15.69 -3.18 4.97
N ALA A 99 -16.10 -4.28 4.36
CA ALA A 99 -17.26 -5.01 4.78
C ALA A 99 -17.07 -5.49 6.24
N PRO A 100 -18.16 -5.52 7.05
CA PRO A 100 -18.08 -6.07 8.39
C PRO A 100 -17.59 -7.52 8.39
N HIS A 101 -16.67 -7.84 9.29
CA HIS A 101 -16.12 -9.17 9.49
C HIS A 101 -16.34 -9.65 10.92
N VAL A 102 -16.60 -10.94 11.11
CA VAL A 102 -16.72 -11.53 12.44
C VAL A 102 -15.43 -12.24 12.80
N VAL A 103 -14.76 -11.79 13.86
CA VAL A 103 -13.55 -12.44 14.39
C VAL A 103 -13.95 -13.26 15.62
N PRO A 104 -13.87 -14.61 15.57
CA PRO A 104 -14.24 -15.45 16.70
C PRO A 104 -13.42 -15.16 17.96
N ALA A 105 -14.00 -15.46 19.13
CA ALA A 105 -13.28 -15.41 20.40
C ALA A 105 -12.01 -16.27 20.39
N GLY A 106 -10.91 -15.76 20.93
CA GLY A 106 -9.64 -16.49 21.05
C GLY A 106 -9.01 -16.89 19.72
N SER A 107 -9.24 -16.12 18.66
CA SER A 107 -8.78 -16.43 17.30
C SER A 107 -7.96 -15.31 16.67
N GLU A 108 -7.21 -15.69 15.65
CA GLU A 108 -6.45 -14.82 14.77
C GLU A 108 -6.94 -15.05 13.35
N THR A 109 -7.20 -13.97 12.61
CA THR A 109 -7.74 -14.04 11.26
C THR A 109 -7.14 -12.95 10.38
N THR A 110 -6.77 -13.32 9.16
CA THR A 110 -6.34 -12.37 8.13
C THR A 110 -7.34 -12.38 6.97
N VAL A 111 -8.02 -11.26 6.75
CA VAL A 111 -9.08 -11.12 5.75
C VAL A 111 -8.76 -9.98 4.79
N CYS A 112 -8.99 -10.23 3.50
CA CYS A 112 -8.75 -9.27 2.43
C CYS A 112 -10.09 -8.83 1.88
N ASP A 113 -10.34 -7.52 1.87
CA ASP A 113 -11.50 -6.92 1.20
C ASP A 113 -11.07 -6.28 -0.12
N ILE A 114 -11.53 -6.87 -1.22
CA ILE A 114 -11.26 -6.38 -2.57
C ILE A 114 -12.29 -5.32 -2.89
N VAL A 115 -11.89 -4.06 -2.81
CA VAL A 115 -12.77 -2.91 -2.96
C VAL A 115 -12.45 -2.13 -4.23
N ARG A 116 -13.44 -1.38 -4.73
CA ARG A 116 -13.26 -0.50 -5.88
C ARG A 116 -13.41 0.95 -5.47
N PHE A 117 -12.39 1.73 -5.76
CA PHE A 117 -12.39 3.17 -5.74
C PHE A 117 -13.01 3.65 -7.05
N GLU A 118 -14.26 4.09 -6.98
CA GLU A 118 -15.01 4.56 -8.15
C GLU A 118 -14.70 6.03 -8.48
N PRO A 119 -14.75 6.45 -9.75
CA PRO A 119 -14.65 7.86 -10.10
C PRO A 119 -15.84 8.66 -9.53
N GLN A 120 -15.60 9.92 -9.16
CA GLN A 120 -16.66 10.86 -8.77
C GLN A 120 -16.98 11.76 -9.97
N GLY A 121 -18.17 11.59 -10.56
CA GLY A 121 -18.53 12.27 -11.80
C GLY A 121 -17.66 11.79 -12.97
N ASP A 122 -17.14 12.72 -13.76
CA ASP A 122 -16.32 12.43 -14.94
C ASP A 122 -14.80 12.43 -14.64
N GLU A 123 -14.40 12.68 -13.38
CA GLU A 123 -12.99 12.71 -12.98
C GLU A 123 -12.42 11.29 -12.90
N LYS A 124 -11.44 11.00 -13.75
CA LYS A 124 -10.70 9.73 -13.76
C LYS A 124 -9.37 9.80 -13.03
N LEU A 125 -8.67 10.93 -13.08
CA LEU A 125 -7.38 11.10 -12.42
C LEU A 125 -7.58 11.89 -11.12
N VAL A 126 -7.24 11.27 -9.99
CA VAL A 126 -7.32 11.85 -8.66
C VAL A 126 -5.92 12.00 -8.09
N TRP A 127 -5.65 13.16 -7.50
CA TRP A 127 -4.41 13.44 -6.79
C TRP A 127 -4.67 13.41 -5.29
N ILE A 128 -3.99 12.52 -4.57
CA ILE A 128 -4.21 12.29 -3.14
C ILE A 128 -3.06 12.92 -2.35
N GLY A 129 -3.37 13.92 -1.52
CA GLY A 129 -2.41 14.62 -0.65
C GLY A 129 -2.37 14.07 0.78
N GLY A 130 -3.21 13.09 1.11
CA GLY A 130 -3.20 12.50 2.44
C GLY A 130 -4.23 11.41 2.64
N PHE A 131 -4.10 10.72 3.77
CA PHE A 131 -4.89 9.56 4.14
C PHE A 131 -5.31 9.66 5.61
N GLU A 132 -6.43 9.04 5.96
CA GLU A 132 -6.81 8.82 7.37
C GLU A 132 -7.56 7.50 7.49
N SER A 133 -7.14 6.64 8.42
CA SER A 133 -7.83 5.39 8.73
C SER A 133 -8.42 5.40 10.12
N ARG A 134 -9.52 4.66 10.27
CA ARG A 134 -9.92 4.10 11.56
C ARG A 134 -10.14 2.62 11.41
N THR A 135 -9.63 1.85 12.36
CA THR A 135 -9.83 0.40 12.42
C THR A 135 -10.48 0.06 13.76
N SER A 136 -11.26 -1.02 13.78
CA SER A 136 -11.82 -1.55 15.02
C SER A 136 -10.72 -1.96 16.00
N ASP A 137 -11.04 -2.00 17.29
CA ASP A 137 -10.23 -2.70 18.28
C ASP A 137 -9.99 -4.16 17.84
N TRP A 138 -8.90 -4.77 18.32
CA TRP A 138 -8.37 -6.08 17.88
C TRP A 138 -7.74 -6.12 16.49
N THR A 139 -7.70 -5.00 15.76
CA THR A 139 -6.82 -4.86 14.59
C THR A 139 -5.37 -4.87 15.06
N HIS A 140 -4.60 -5.87 14.61
CA HIS A 140 -3.15 -5.89 14.78
C HIS A 140 -2.49 -5.00 13.72
N HIS A 141 -2.89 -5.14 12.46
CA HIS A 141 -2.63 -4.14 11.42
C HIS A 141 -3.70 -4.14 10.32
N MET A 142 -3.73 -3.05 9.57
CA MET A 142 -4.47 -2.92 8.32
C MET A 142 -3.56 -2.33 7.26
N ASN A 143 -3.53 -2.94 6.09
CA ASN A 143 -2.78 -2.47 4.94
C ASN A 143 -3.73 -2.19 3.77
N VAL A 144 -3.51 -1.10 3.04
CA VAL A 144 -4.10 -0.91 1.71
C VAL A 144 -3.04 -1.24 0.68
N HIS A 145 -3.30 -2.25 -0.15
CA HIS A 145 -2.39 -2.69 -1.19
C HIS A 145 -2.84 -2.21 -2.56
N VAL A 146 -1.84 -1.90 -3.39
CA VAL A 146 -1.99 -1.71 -4.82
C VAL A 146 -1.11 -2.71 -5.56
N GLY A 147 -1.49 -3.03 -6.78
CA GLY A 147 -0.69 -3.83 -7.69
C GLY A 147 -1.09 -3.51 -9.12
N VAL A 148 -0.53 -4.21 -10.09
CA VAL A 148 -0.97 -4.06 -11.49
C VAL A 148 -2.49 -4.22 -11.62
N PHE A 149 -3.09 -5.13 -10.83
CA PHE A 149 -4.54 -5.33 -10.75
C PHE A 149 -5.33 -4.05 -10.46
N SER A 150 -4.73 -3.08 -9.76
CA SER A 150 -5.41 -1.87 -9.32
C SER A 150 -5.87 -1.02 -10.48
N VAL A 151 -5.06 -0.90 -11.52
CA VAL A 151 -5.31 0.04 -12.62
C VAL A 151 -5.98 -0.59 -13.83
N LEU A 152 -6.11 -1.93 -13.85
CA LEU A 152 -6.64 -2.63 -15.02
C LEU A 152 -8.06 -2.20 -15.38
N ASP A 153 -8.88 -1.90 -14.37
CA ASP A 153 -10.27 -1.49 -14.58
C ASP A 153 -10.37 -0.13 -15.30
N ALA A 154 -9.44 0.78 -15.00
CA ALA A 154 -9.39 2.10 -15.62
C ALA A 154 -9.09 2.04 -17.13
N TYR A 155 -8.34 1.02 -17.57
CA TYR A 155 -7.77 0.96 -18.92
C TYR A 155 -8.33 -0.14 -19.81
N PHE A 156 -8.76 -1.26 -19.22
CA PHE A 156 -9.16 -2.46 -19.97
C PHE A 156 -10.64 -2.84 -19.77
N GLY A 157 -11.38 -2.06 -18.99
CA GLY A 157 -12.82 -2.24 -18.76
C GLY A 157 -13.14 -2.79 -17.38
N THR A 158 -14.43 -2.94 -17.08
CA THR A 158 -14.90 -3.27 -15.72
C THR A 158 -14.54 -4.69 -15.28
N ASP A 159 -14.16 -4.83 -14.01
CA ASP A 159 -13.90 -6.09 -13.30
C ASP A 159 -12.69 -6.89 -13.88
N VAL A 160 -11.80 -6.24 -14.63
CA VAL A 160 -10.57 -6.86 -15.12
C VAL A 160 -9.60 -7.09 -13.97
N GLY A 161 -9.50 -6.16 -13.02
CA GLY A 161 -8.73 -6.29 -11.79
C GLY A 161 -9.19 -7.49 -10.96
N ALA A 162 -10.50 -7.60 -10.69
CA ALA A 162 -11.07 -8.75 -9.99
C ALA A 162 -10.79 -10.09 -10.71
N ARG A 163 -10.92 -10.13 -12.04
CA ARG A 163 -10.56 -11.32 -12.84
C ARG A 163 -9.08 -11.65 -12.77
N TYR A 164 -8.21 -10.63 -12.76
CA TYR A 164 -6.76 -10.82 -12.57
C TYR A 164 -6.46 -11.43 -11.21
N LEU A 165 -7.14 -10.96 -10.15
CA LEU A 165 -7.04 -11.51 -8.80
C LEU A 165 -7.61 -12.93 -8.69
N GLY A 166 -8.45 -13.36 -9.64
CA GLY A 166 -9.17 -14.64 -9.55
C GLY A 166 -10.31 -14.62 -8.53
N HIS A 167 -10.66 -13.44 -7.99
CA HIS A 167 -11.65 -13.25 -6.93
C HIS A 167 -12.56 -12.06 -7.23
N PRO A 168 -13.87 -12.15 -6.98
CA PRO A 168 -14.77 -11.02 -7.14
C PRO A 168 -14.48 -9.92 -6.10
N LEU A 169 -15.06 -8.74 -6.30
CA LEU A 169 -15.09 -7.70 -5.26
C LEU A 169 -15.74 -8.25 -3.98
N GLY A 170 -15.23 -7.82 -2.83
CA GLY A 170 -15.66 -8.24 -1.49
C GLY A 170 -14.60 -9.03 -0.73
N GLN A 171 -15.04 -9.68 0.34
CA GLN A 171 -14.14 -10.37 1.27
C GLN A 171 -13.72 -11.75 0.76
N THR A 172 -12.43 -12.03 0.93
CA THR A 172 -11.82 -13.35 0.79
C THR A 172 -10.80 -13.56 1.91
N ASP A 173 -10.46 -14.82 2.17
CA ASP A 173 -9.23 -15.14 2.90
C ASP A 173 -8.04 -14.58 2.10
N CYS A 174 -7.13 -13.84 2.76
CA CYS A 174 -5.96 -13.29 2.10
C CYS A 174 -5.05 -14.39 1.53
N ALA A 175 -4.97 -15.55 2.18
CA ALA A 175 -4.19 -16.68 1.69
C ALA A 175 -4.70 -17.20 0.34
N ALA A 176 -5.98 -16.96 0.00
CA ALA A 176 -6.55 -17.36 -1.28
C ALA A 176 -6.07 -16.49 -2.46
N LEU A 177 -5.40 -15.35 -2.19
CA LEU A 177 -4.79 -14.50 -3.20
C LEU A 177 -3.35 -14.92 -3.54
N GLY A 178 -2.74 -15.80 -2.73
CA GLY A 178 -1.44 -16.45 -2.99
C GLY A 178 -0.32 -15.50 -3.40
N ASP A 179 0.40 -15.86 -4.47
CA ASP A 179 1.52 -15.12 -5.04
C ASP A 179 1.24 -13.63 -5.29
N ILE A 180 -0.03 -13.23 -5.48
CA ILE A 180 -0.38 -11.82 -5.66
C ILE A 180 -0.10 -11.03 -4.38
N MET A 181 -0.48 -11.54 -3.20
CA MET A 181 -0.18 -10.86 -1.95
C MET A 181 1.31 -10.89 -1.62
N GLU A 182 2.00 -11.96 -2.02
CA GLU A 182 3.43 -12.13 -1.75
C GLU A 182 4.32 -11.24 -2.63
N GLN A 183 4.00 -11.10 -3.92
CA GLN A 183 4.92 -10.54 -4.92
C GLN A 183 4.29 -9.47 -5.81
N GLY A 184 2.97 -9.29 -5.78
CA GLY A 184 2.24 -8.42 -6.70
C GLY A 184 1.39 -7.33 -6.05
N ALA A 185 1.34 -7.26 -4.73
CA ALA A 185 0.50 -6.34 -3.96
C ALA A 185 1.33 -5.58 -2.93
N TYR A 186 1.61 -4.32 -3.23
CA TYR A 186 2.47 -3.46 -2.43
C TYR A 186 1.64 -2.66 -1.41
N PRO A 187 1.99 -2.68 -0.11
CA PRO A 187 1.30 -1.89 0.89
C PRO A 187 1.65 -0.40 0.72
N VAL A 188 0.70 0.40 0.24
CA VAL A 188 0.86 1.86 0.06
C VAL A 188 0.31 2.67 1.23
N TYR A 189 -0.45 2.02 2.11
CA TYR A 189 -0.90 2.61 3.35
C TYR A 189 -0.93 1.55 4.45
N PRO A 190 0.21 1.29 5.11
CA PRO A 190 0.27 0.42 6.28
C PRO A 190 -0.21 1.17 7.52
N SER A 191 -0.99 0.49 8.36
CA SER A 191 -1.51 1.05 9.61
C SER A 191 -1.47 0.02 10.74
N GLN A 192 -0.84 0.39 11.84
CA GLN A 192 -0.68 -0.46 13.04
C GLN A 192 -1.36 0.15 14.28
N ILE A 193 -2.13 1.22 14.08
CA ILE A 193 -2.84 1.92 15.15
C ILE A 193 -4.30 2.13 14.76
N THR A 194 -5.18 2.24 15.75
CA THR A 194 -6.64 2.31 15.52
C THR A 194 -7.11 3.60 14.86
N HIS A 195 -6.32 4.67 14.91
CA HIS A 195 -6.55 5.91 14.18
C HIS A 195 -5.23 6.46 13.67
N GLN A 196 -5.05 6.46 12.35
CA GLN A 196 -3.84 6.99 11.71
C GLN A 196 -4.20 8.11 10.76
N VAL A 197 -3.38 9.15 10.75
CA VAL A 197 -3.47 10.27 9.81
C VAL A 197 -2.11 10.43 9.15
N ALA A 198 -2.08 10.39 7.81
CA ALA A 198 -0.90 10.71 7.04
C ALA A 198 -1.20 11.93 6.16
N ARG A 199 -0.30 12.91 6.14
CA ARG A 199 -0.38 14.09 5.28
C ARG A 199 0.93 14.17 4.51
N LEU A 200 0.83 14.33 3.20
CA LEU A 200 1.99 14.59 2.37
C LEU A 200 2.33 16.07 2.47
N PRO A 201 3.61 16.45 2.33
CA PRO A 201 3.99 17.85 2.22
C PRO A 201 3.26 18.52 1.04
N HIS A 202 3.06 19.84 1.15
CA HIS A 202 2.45 20.64 0.09
C HIS A 202 3.19 20.44 -1.23
N GLY A 203 2.46 20.38 -2.35
CA GLY A 203 3.05 20.14 -3.66
C GLY A 203 3.22 18.66 -4.03
N ILE A 204 2.96 17.74 -3.11
CA ILE A 204 3.22 16.31 -3.32
C ILE A 204 1.91 15.52 -3.27
N ALA A 205 1.74 14.60 -4.22
CA ALA A 205 0.56 13.75 -4.26
C ALA A 205 0.86 12.34 -4.76
N VAL A 206 0.02 11.40 -4.33
CA VAL A 206 -0.10 10.06 -4.92
C VAL A 206 -1.18 10.10 -6.01
N PRO A 207 -0.89 9.68 -7.25
CA PRO A 207 -1.88 9.60 -8.30
C PRO A 207 -2.75 8.35 -8.14
N ALA A 208 -4.03 8.49 -8.38
CA ALA A 208 -4.99 7.40 -8.48
C ALA A 208 -5.82 7.54 -9.75
N VAL A 209 -5.76 6.55 -10.63
CA VAL A 209 -6.58 6.51 -11.85
C VAL A 209 -7.80 5.63 -11.59
N ALA A 210 -8.96 6.26 -11.49
CA ALA A 210 -10.23 5.62 -11.22
C ALA A 210 -10.92 5.12 -12.52
N PRO A 211 -11.65 3.99 -12.47
CA PRO A 211 -11.80 3.09 -11.31
C PRO A 211 -10.50 2.37 -10.94
N LEU A 212 -10.23 2.28 -9.63
CA LEU A 212 -9.03 1.67 -9.07
C LEU A 212 -9.43 0.52 -8.13
N THR A 213 -8.90 -0.68 -8.34
CA THR A 213 -9.11 -1.83 -7.45
C THR A 213 -8.07 -1.82 -6.33
N LEU A 214 -8.50 -1.96 -5.09
CA LEU A 214 -7.63 -1.99 -3.91
C LEU A 214 -7.88 -3.27 -3.13
N ILE A 215 -6.86 -3.75 -2.42
CA ILE A 215 -7.02 -4.79 -1.42
C ILE A 215 -6.82 -4.14 -0.05
N MET A 216 -7.84 -4.21 0.79
CA MET A 216 -7.70 -3.88 2.21
C MET A 216 -7.42 -5.19 2.96
N GLU A 217 -6.17 -5.38 3.35
CA GLU A 217 -5.78 -6.50 4.21
C GLU A 217 -5.99 -6.11 5.67
N HIS A 218 -6.67 -6.98 6.41
CA HIS A 218 -6.89 -6.83 7.83
C HIS A 218 -6.34 -8.04 8.57
N HIS A 219 -5.45 -7.80 9.52
CA HIS A 219 -5.00 -8.81 10.45
C HIS A 219 -5.60 -8.52 11.83
N TYR A 220 -6.44 -9.43 12.32
CA TYR A 220 -7.13 -9.32 13.59
C TYR A 220 -6.66 -10.40 14.56
N ILE A 221 -6.44 -10.00 15.82
CA ILE A 221 -6.09 -10.92 16.92
C ILE A 221 -7.09 -10.69 18.06
N ASN A 222 -8.15 -11.50 18.11
CA ASN A 222 -9.15 -11.42 19.18
C ASN A 222 -8.77 -12.36 20.33
N THR A 223 -8.12 -11.83 21.36
CA THR A 223 -7.79 -12.61 22.58
C THR A 223 -8.90 -12.62 23.62
N GLY A 224 -10.05 -12.00 23.32
CA GLY A 224 -11.22 -11.94 24.17
C GLY A 224 -12.03 -13.24 24.23
N ASP A 225 -13.09 -13.22 25.03
CA ASP A 225 -13.99 -14.36 25.28
C ASP A 225 -15.30 -14.32 24.47
N LYS A 226 -15.42 -13.34 23.55
CA LYS A 226 -16.59 -13.15 22.68
C LYS A 226 -16.15 -12.92 21.24
N ASP A 227 -17.01 -13.32 20.32
CA ASP A 227 -16.89 -12.92 18.92
C ASP A 227 -17.04 -11.41 18.81
N VAL A 228 -16.32 -10.80 17.87
CA VAL A 228 -16.40 -9.36 17.59
C VAL A 228 -16.76 -9.11 16.14
N LEU A 229 -17.61 -8.14 15.87
CA LEU A 229 -17.91 -7.64 14.53
C LEU A 229 -17.09 -6.37 14.29
N VAL A 230 -16.19 -6.42 13.32
CA VAL A 230 -15.15 -5.41 13.06
C VAL A 230 -15.21 -4.89 11.62
N ASN A 231 -14.61 -3.74 11.37
CA ASN A 231 -14.32 -3.22 10.04
C ASN A 231 -13.18 -2.18 10.10
N ALA A 232 -12.91 -1.53 8.97
CA ALA A 232 -12.13 -0.31 8.90
C ALA A 232 -12.76 0.69 7.93
N ALA A 233 -12.40 1.95 8.09
CA ALA A 233 -12.66 3.00 7.11
C ALA A 233 -11.36 3.72 6.79
N VAL A 234 -11.17 4.09 5.52
CA VAL A 234 -10.02 4.88 5.04
C VAL A 234 -10.52 6.03 4.19
N ASN A 235 -10.14 7.24 4.55
CA ASN A 235 -10.33 8.46 3.78
C ASN A 235 -9.07 8.76 2.96
N PHE A 236 -9.28 9.12 1.70
CA PHE A 236 -8.28 9.67 0.79
C PHE A 236 -8.58 11.13 0.56
N TYR A 237 -7.70 12.02 1.00
CA TYR A 237 -7.86 13.46 0.87
C TYR A 237 -7.32 13.92 -0.48
N ARG A 238 -8.21 14.46 -1.31
CA ARG A 238 -7.85 14.93 -2.64
C ARG A 238 -7.14 16.28 -2.57
N VAL A 239 -6.28 16.58 -3.53
CA VAL A 239 -5.74 17.91 -3.82
C VAL A 239 -5.98 18.28 -5.29
N PRO A 240 -6.14 19.56 -5.64
CA PRO A 240 -6.22 19.97 -7.04
C PRO A 240 -4.93 19.66 -7.79
N GLN A 241 -5.03 19.15 -9.04
CA GLN A 241 -3.86 18.89 -9.88
C GLN A 241 -2.94 20.12 -10.04
N THR A 242 -3.51 21.32 -10.07
CA THR A 242 -2.76 22.59 -10.19
C THR A 242 -1.87 22.89 -8.98
N GLU A 243 -2.08 22.20 -7.86
CA GLU A 243 -1.27 22.31 -6.64
C GLU A 243 -0.23 21.19 -6.55
N VAL A 244 -0.18 20.26 -7.51
CA VAL A 244 0.78 19.15 -7.51
C VAL A 244 2.03 19.55 -8.31
N GLU A 245 3.17 19.55 -7.61
CA GLU A 245 4.50 19.82 -8.15
C GLU A 245 5.27 18.51 -8.38
N HIS A 246 5.12 17.54 -7.47
CA HIS A 246 5.84 16.27 -7.49
C HIS A 246 4.91 15.09 -7.23
N VAL A 247 5.20 13.98 -7.92
CA VAL A 247 4.59 12.68 -7.65
C VAL A 247 5.41 12.00 -6.54
N LEU A 248 4.73 11.39 -5.57
CA LEU A 248 5.38 10.59 -4.54
C LEU A 248 5.95 9.31 -5.14
N THR A 249 7.13 8.90 -4.71
CA THR A 249 7.70 7.56 -4.98
C THR A 249 7.70 6.73 -3.72
N GLY A 250 7.40 5.45 -3.85
CA GLY A 250 7.62 4.44 -2.84
C GLY A 250 9.05 3.90 -2.88
N PHE A 251 9.41 3.26 -1.78
CA PHE A 251 10.58 2.42 -1.61
C PHE A 251 10.08 1.12 -0.98
N TYR A 252 10.28 0.02 -1.69
CA TYR A 252 9.95 -1.31 -1.19
C TYR A 252 11.17 -2.21 -1.37
N GLY A 253 12.08 -2.12 -0.40
CA GLY A 253 13.32 -2.88 -0.39
C GLY A 253 13.08 -4.30 0.10
N ILE A 254 12.90 -5.23 -0.83
CA ILE A 254 12.96 -6.68 -0.57
C ILE A 254 14.33 -7.20 -1.00
N GLY A 255 14.84 -8.13 -0.20
CA GLY A 255 16.08 -8.84 -0.44
C GLY A 255 15.99 -10.14 -1.22
N ASP A 256 17.11 -10.84 -1.29
CA ASP A 256 17.15 -12.26 -1.65
C ASP A 256 16.42 -13.10 -0.59
N PRO A 257 15.95 -14.32 -0.93
CA PRO A 257 15.25 -15.18 0.02
C PRO A 257 16.04 -15.44 1.30
N ILE A 258 15.35 -15.30 2.42
CA ILE A 258 15.85 -15.56 3.77
C ILE A 258 15.80 -17.06 4.05
N GLU A 259 16.86 -17.61 4.64
CA GLU A 259 16.92 -18.95 5.23
C GLU A 259 17.62 -18.90 6.58
N ILE A 260 16.90 -19.11 7.68
CA ILE A 260 17.46 -19.06 9.05
C ILE A 260 17.41 -20.49 9.63
N PRO A 261 18.54 -21.20 9.72
CA PRO A 261 18.58 -22.54 10.29
C PRO A 261 18.02 -22.61 11.71
N GLY A 262 17.49 -23.77 12.08
CA GLY A 262 17.05 -24.02 13.45
C GLY A 262 18.17 -23.81 14.48
N GLN A 263 17.80 -23.35 15.67
CA GLN A 263 18.71 -23.06 16.78
C GLN A 263 19.87 -22.11 16.42
N SER A 264 19.63 -21.16 15.51
CA SER A 264 20.63 -20.20 15.04
C SER A 264 20.14 -18.75 15.05
N ALA A 265 21.08 -17.81 15.02
CA ALA A 265 20.88 -16.44 14.65
C ALA A 265 21.44 -16.21 13.23
N ARG A 266 20.90 -15.21 12.53
CA ARG A 266 21.35 -14.84 11.19
C ARG A 266 21.16 -13.35 10.98
N ILE A 267 22.08 -12.71 10.26
CA ILE A 267 21.94 -11.32 9.84
C ILE A 267 21.83 -11.32 8.32
N GLU A 268 20.71 -10.84 7.80
CA GLU A 268 20.55 -10.60 6.36
C GLU A 268 20.57 -9.11 6.09
N SER A 269 21.17 -8.70 4.97
CA SER A 269 21.30 -7.29 4.65
C SER A 269 21.38 -7.03 3.16
N TRP A 270 20.83 -5.91 2.73
CA TRP A 270 20.80 -5.49 1.34
C TRP A 270 21.06 -3.99 1.22
N THR A 271 21.38 -3.56 0.00
CA THR A 271 21.63 -2.15 -0.30
C THR A 271 20.94 -1.79 -1.59
N CYS A 272 20.28 -0.64 -1.62
CA CYS A 272 19.80 -0.03 -2.85
C CYS A 272 20.25 1.42 -2.94
N ALA A 273 20.34 1.95 -4.16
CA ALA A 273 20.75 3.32 -4.47
C ALA A 273 19.69 4.04 -5.32
N VAL A 274 19.50 5.33 -5.06
CA VAL A 274 18.57 6.17 -5.85
C VAL A 274 19.24 6.66 -7.13
N GLU A 275 18.49 6.76 -8.23
CA GLU A 275 19.03 7.26 -9.51
C GLU A 275 19.01 8.80 -9.62
N ARG A 276 18.31 9.46 -8.70
CA ARG A 276 18.09 10.91 -8.68
C ARG A 276 18.09 11.42 -7.25
N ASP A 277 18.17 12.73 -7.09
CA ASP A 277 18.01 13.34 -5.77
C ASP A 277 16.58 13.11 -5.28
N ILE A 278 16.43 12.50 -4.10
CA ILE A 278 15.16 12.22 -3.46
C ILE A 278 15.15 12.86 -2.06
N GLU A 279 14.15 13.67 -1.78
CA GLU A 279 13.77 14.08 -0.44
C GLU A 279 12.87 12.98 0.15
N MET A 280 13.30 12.41 1.27
CA MET A 280 12.54 11.37 1.96
C MET A 280 11.43 12.01 2.80
N VAL A 281 10.27 11.37 2.83
CA VAL A 281 9.10 11.84 3.59
C VAL A 281 8.84 10.95 4.79
N ALA A 282 8.89 9.63 4.60
CA ALA A 282 8.77 8.69 5.70
C ALA A 282 9.49 7.39 5.41
N ILE A 283 9.92 6.71 6.47
CA ILE A 283 10.47 5.35 6.40
C ILE A 283 9.98 4.50 7.56
N SER A 284 9.99 3.20 7.36
CA SER A 284 9.79 2.22 8.41
C SER A 284 10.43 0.89 8.03
N SER A 285 10.39 -0.05 8.96
CA SER A 285 10.88 -1.41 8.81
C SER A 285 9.75 -2.41 8.93
N HIS A 286 9.93 -3.61 8.39
CA HIS A 286 9.06 -4.73 8.68
C HIS A 286 9.86 -6.04 8.76
N SER A 287 9.52 -6.85 9.77
CA SER A 287 9.99 -8.21 10.00
C SER A 287 8.98 -8.99 10.85
N HIS A 288 9.11 -10.31 10.93
CA HIS A 288 8.24 -11.14 11.80
C HIS A 288 8.91 -11.44 13.14
N ALA A 289 8.32 -12.39 13.88
CA ALA A 289 8.55 -12.60 15.31
C ALA A 289 9.98 -13.02 15.73
N ARG A 290 10.82 -13.43 14.79
CA ARG A 290 12.24 -13.76 15.03
C ARG A 290 13.14 -12.57 14.76
N GLY A 291 12.63 -11.50 14.15
CA GLY A 291 13.26 -10.20 14.07
C GLY A 291 13.63 -9.68 15.46
N ALA A 292 14.91 -9.70 15.78
CA ALA A 292 15.47 -9.23 17.04
C ALA A 292 16.08 -7.83 16.90
N CYS A 293 16.38 -7.39 15.67
CA CYS A 293 16.78 -6.03 15.36
C CYS A 293 16.59 -5.74 13.87
N PHE A 294 16.23 -4.52 13.54
CA PHE A 294 16.29 -3.97 12.19
C PHE A 294 17.14 -2.70 12.22
N THR A 295 18.03 -2.53 11.23
CA THR A 295 18.84 -1.33 11.10
C THR A 295 18.79 -0.77 9.68
N MET A 296 18.92 0.56 9.55
CA MET A 296 19.22 1.22 8.28
C MET A 296 20.43 2.13 8.42
N ASN A 297 21.32 2.05 7.45
CA ASN A 297 22.58 2.78 7.35
C ASN A 297 22.62 3.52 6.02
N LYS A 298 23.34 4.65 5.99
CA LYS A 298 23.52 5.39 4.74
C LYS A 298 24.53 4.65 3.86
N TYR A 299 24.19 4.45 2.59
CA TYR A 299 25.15 4.06 1.55
C TYR A 299 25.62 5.32 0.81
N ASP A 300 26.94 5.51 0.76
CA ASP A 300 27.58 6.60 0.03
C ASP A 300 28.21 6.06 -1.27
N ARG A 301 27.75 6.58 -2.41
CA ARG A 301 28.23 6.10 -3.70
C ARG A 301 29.65 6.52 -4.02
N ALA A 302 30.07 7.69 -3.55
CA ALA A 302 31.39 8.23 -3.84
C ALA A 302 32.49 7.37 -3.23
N THR A 303 32.23 6.77 -2.06
CA THR A 303 33.15 5.84 -1.41
C THR A 303 32.80 4.37 -1.65
N SER A 304 31.56 4.07 -2.08
CA SER A 304 31.00 2.71 -2.11
C SER A 304 31.00 2.03 -0.74
N GLU A 305 30.82 2.83 0.32
CA GLU A 305 30.82 2.39 1.72
C GLU A 305 29.44 2.58 2.36
N VAL A 306 29.14 1.74 3.34
CA VAL A 306 27.99 1.86 4.23
C VAL A 306 28.46 2.50 5.54
N SER A 307 27.70 3.46 6.07
CA SER A 307 28.02 4.08 7.35
C SER A 307 28.04 3.06 8.49
N GLU A 308 29.01 3.16 9.41
CA GLU A 308 29.09 2.25 10.57
C GLU A 308 27.93 2.45 11.57
N THR A 309 27.43 3.68 11.67
CA THR A 309 26.30 4.02 12.56
C THR A 309 25.00 4.00 11.76
N PRO A 310 23.98 3.26 12.21
CA PRO A 310 22.65 3.30 11.61
C PRO A 310 21.94 4.61 11.96
N PHE A 311 21.16 5.13 11.01
CA PHE A 311 20.26 6.27 11.24
C PHE A 311 18.86 5.83 11.69
N PHE A 312 18.51 4.56 11.48
CA PHE A 312 17.28 3.94 11.93
C PHE A 312 17.61 2.64 12.65
N VAL A 313 17.04 2.43 13.83
CA VAL A 313 17.13 1.17 14.58
C VAL A 313 15.75 0.84 15.12
N ASN A 314 15.31 -0.40 14.91
CA ASN A 314 14.10 -0.93 15.49
C ASN A 314 14.38 -2.26 16.21
N PRO A 315 14.25 -2.31 17.54
CA PRO A 315 14.40 -3.54 18.32
C PRO A 315 13.11 -4.38 18.43
N ASP A 316 11.98 -3.88 17.94
CA ASP A 316 10.67 -4.50 18.13
C ASP A 316 9.99 -4.76 16.78
N TRP A 317 9.92 -6.04 16.40
CA TRP A 317 9.26 -6.46 15.17
C TRP A 317 7.76 -6.16 15.17
N ASP A 318 7.13 -6.13 16.35
CA ASP A 318 5.67 -6.01 16.52
C ASP A 318 5.19 -4.55 16.34
N ALA A 319 6.06 -3.59 16.64
CA ALA A 319 5.75 -2.16 16.61
C ALA A 319 6.84 -1.32 15.92
N PRO A 320 7.10 -1.54 14.62
CA PRO A 320 8.10 -0.77 13.90
C PRO A 320 7.75 0.72 13.86
N PRO A 321 8.68 1.62 14.27
CA PRO A 321 8.44 3.04 14.21
C PRO A 321 8.35 3.51 12.75
N ILE A 322 7.50 4.51 12.51
CA ILE A 322 7.50 5.28 11.26
C ILE A 322 8.20 6.60 11.56
N LEU A 323 9.34 6.84 10.93
CA LEU A 323 10.01 8.14 10.99
C LEU A 323 9.48 9.02 9.87
N PHE A 324 9.03 10.22 10.22
CA PHE A 324 8.62 11.25 9.27
C PHE A 324 9.70 12.33 9.20
N TYR A 325 9.87 12.92 8.02
CA TYR A 325 10.85 13.96 7.74
C TYR A 325 10.15 15.19 7.17
N GLU A 326 10.55 16.38 7.62
CA GLU A 326 10.14 17.61 6.96
C GLU A 326 10.94 17.82 5.66
N PRO A 327 10.41 18.59 4.69
CA PRO A 327 11.13 18.91 3.47
C PRO A 327 12.55 19.46 3.72
N GLY A 328 13.56 18.73 3.22
CA GLY A 328 14.97 19.08 3.33
C GLY A 328 15.71 18.52 4.55
N ASP A 329 15.02 17.83 5.46
CA ASP A 329 15.66 17.17 6.62
C ASP A 329 16.50 15.97 6.19
N TRP A 330 16.05 15.23 5.18
CA TRP A 330 16.77 14.06 4.69
C TRP A 330 16.66 13.88 3.19
N THR A 331 17.77 14.20 2.52
CA THR A 331 17.95 14.02 1.08
C THR A 331 18.91 12.86 0.79
N LEU A 332 18.50 11.94 -0.07
CA LEU A 332 19.38 11.02 -0.76
C LEU A 332 19.79 11.64 -2.09
N ARG A 333 21.10 11.78 -2.34
CA ARG A 333 21.61 12.27 -3.62
C ARG A 333 21.64 11.15 -4.65
N ALA A 334 21.56 11.50 -5.94
CA ALA A 334 21.72 10.53 -7.01
C ALA A 334 22.98 9.66 -6.81
N GLY A 335 22.78 8.35 -6.71
CA GLY A 335 23.80 7.35 -6.44
C GLY A 335 23.86 6.90 -4.97
N ASP A 336 23.58 7.78 -4.00
CA ASP A 336 23.51 7.42 -2.58
C ASP A 336 22.33 6.47 -2.33
N GLY A 337 22.27 5.87 -1.14
CA GLY A 337 21.27 4.86 -0.88
C GLY A 337 21.07 4.50 0.58
N VAL A 338 20.31 3.44 0.75
CA VAL A 338 20.01 2.83 2.04
C VAL A 338 20.53 1.41 2.04
N HIS A 339 21.33 1.08 3.06
CA HIS A 339 21.64 -0.27 3.45
C HIS A 339 20.72 -0.65 4.60
N TRP A 340 20.03 -1.77 4.53
CA TRP A 340 19.22 -2.26 5.67
C TRP A 340 19.64 -3.67 6.05
N ALA A 341 19.50 -3.99 7.34
CA ALA A 341 19.81 -5.31 7.86
C ALA A 341 18.79 -5.77 8.90
N CYS A 342 18.44 -7.06 8.84
CA CYS A 342 17.58 -7.74 9.81
C CYS A 342 18.38 -8.79 10.56
N HIS A 343 18.26 -8.76 11.87
CA HIS A 343 18.94 -9.66 12.80
C HIS A 343 17.92 -10.63 13.35
N TYR A 344 18.05 -11.91 13.02
CA TYR A 344 17.11 -12.95 13.40
C TYR A 344 17.61 -13.83 14.53
N ARG A 345 16.67 -14.38 15.32
CA ARG A 345 16.92 -15.44 16.30
C ARG A 345 15.90 -16.56 16.16
N ASN A 346 16.27 -17.62 15.46
CA ASN A 346 15.44 -18.81 15.32
C ASN A 346 15.71 -19.80 16.46
N ARG A 347 14.80 -19.83 17.44
CA ARG A 347 14.83 -20.73 18.61
C ARG A 347 14.14 -22.07 18.37
N GLU A 348 13.61 -22.30 17.18
CA GLU A 348 13.00 -23.57 16.80
C GLU A 348 14.00 -24.54 16.21
N ASP A 349 13.58 -25.79 16.09
CA ASP A 349 14.38 -26.85 15.47
C ASP A 349 14.30 -26.85 13.93
N ARG A 350 13.30 -26.17 13.36
CA ARG A 350 13.11 -26.06 11.91
C ARG A 350 13.85 -24.87 11.32
N THR A 351 14.20 -24.97 10.04
CA THR A 351 14.58 -23.81 9.25
C THR A 351 13.36 -22.91 9.03
N VAL A 352 13.59 -21.60 9.08
CA VAL A 352 12.60 -20.57 8.78
C VAL A 352 13.01 -19.90 7.48
N THR A 353 12.05 -19.68 6.60
CA THR A 353 12.28 -19.11 5.27
C THR A 353 11.55 -17.80 5.10
N ASP A 354 11.87 -17.08 4.03
CA ASP A 354 11.10 -15.92 3.58
C ASP A 354 9.65 -16.31 3.25
N GLY A 355 8.69 -15.48 3.65
CA GLY A 355 7.28 -15.69 3.37
C GLY A 355 6.35 -14.79 4.18
N PRO A 356 5.07 -14.70 3.81
CA PRO A 356 4.09 -13.78 4.42
C PRO A 356 3.45 -14.33 5.70
N SER A 357 3.64 -15.61 6.03
CA SER A 357 3.02 -16.20 7.21
C SER A 357 3.72 -15.75 8.49
N ALA A 358 3.00 -15.73 9.62
CA ALA A 358 3.60 -15.58 10.94
C ALA A 358 4.64 -16.69 11.28
N ASP A 359 4.58 -17.82 10.56
CA ASP A 359 5.56 -18.91 10.64
C ASP A 359 6.84 -18.66 9.80
N ASP A 360 6.81 -17.70 8.89
CA ASP A 360 7.91 -17.32 8.02
C ASP A 360 8.60 -16.03 8.53
N GLU A 361 9.55 -15.49 7.76
CA GLU A 361 10.20 -14.20 8.05
C GLU A 361 10.20 -13.26 6.86
N MET A 362 10.43 -11.98 7.15
CA MET A 362 10.58 -10.91 6.16
C MET A 362 11.65 -9.91 6.60
N CYS A 363 12.33 -9.28 5.64
CA CYS A 363 13.21 -8.13 5.89
C CYS A 363 12.93 -7.00 4.92
N ILE A 364 12.05 -6.08 5.30
CA ILE A 364 11.59 -5.06 4.38
C ILE A 364 11.95 -3.68 4.91
N PHE A 365 12.68 -2.94 4.09
CA PHE A 365 12.76 -1.49 4.18
C PHE A 365 11.59 -0.91 3.39
N VAL A 366 10.74 -0.13 4.05
CA VAL A 366 9.67 0.62 3.39
C VAL A 366 9.92 2.11 3.54
N GLY A 367 9.61 2.87 2.50
CA GLY A 367 9.72 4.31 2.56
C GLY A 367 8.92 5.02 1.47
N VAL A 368 8.80 6.32 1.61
CA VAL A 368 8.25 7.21 0.59
C VAL A 368 9.09 8.48 0.50
N GLY A 369 9.25 9.00 -0.71
CA GLY A 369 10.01 10.21 -0.99
C GLY A 369 9.55 10.89 -2.29
N TYR A 370 10.25 11.95 -2.69
CA TYR A 370 9.94 12.70 -3.91
C TYR A 370 11.21 13.40 -4.46
N PRO A 371 11.25 13.73 -5.76
CA PRO A 371 10.26 13.41 -6.79
C PRO A 371 10.36 11.97 -7.28
N SER A 372 9.22 11.37 -7.63
CA SER A 372 9.18 10.12 -8.40
C SER A 372 9.83 10.26 -9.76
N GLU A 373 10.13 9.12 -10.37
CA GLU A 373 10.46 9.10 -11.78
C GLU A 373 9.32 9.42 -12.72
N LEU A 374 8.09 9.24 -12.23
CA LEU A 374 6.87 9.63 -12.90
C LEU A 374 6.65 11.12 -12.66
N THR A 375 6.55 11.91 -13.71
CA THR A 375 6.15 13.33 -13.59
C THR A 375 4.64 13.46 -13.57
N VAL A 376 4.15 14.63 -13.11
CA VAL A 376 2.72 14.98 -13.24
C VAL A 376 2.25 14.86 -14.69
N GLY A 377 3.10 15.26 -15.65
CA GLY A 377 2.81 15.15 -17.08
C GLY A 377 2.67 13.71 -17.55
N ASP A 378 3.57 12.81 -17.13
CA ASP A 378 3.51 11.39 -17.49
C ASP A 378 2.21 10.73 -17.00
N ILE A 379 1.78 11.06 -15.77
CA ILE A 379 0.52 10.54 -15.20
C ILE A 379 -0.70 11.07 -15.96
N VAL A 380 -0.70 12.35 -16.32
CA VAL A 380 -1.78 12.96 -17.11
C VAL A 380 -1.86 12.33 -18.50
N GLU A 381 -0.71 12.17 -19.17
CA GLU A 381 -0.62 11.52 -20.48
C GLU A 381 -1.15 10.08 -20.43
N LEU A 382 -0.75 9.32 -19.41
CA LEU A 382 -1.20 7.95 -19.19
C LEU A 382 -2.72 7.86 -18.96
N ALA A 383 -3.30 8.80 -18.21
CA ALA A 383 -4.73 8.83 -17.96
C ALA A 383 -5.55 9.19 -19.21
N GLU A 384 -4.99 9.97 -20.14
CA GLU A 384 -5.65 10.42 -21.36
C GLU A 384 -5.49 9.45 -22.54
N ASP A 385 -4.29 8.91 -22.76
CA ASP A 385 -3.96 8.01 -23.87
C ASP A 385 -3.02 6.87 -23.44
N PRO A 386 -3.53 5.87 -22.70
CA PRO A 386 -2.72 4.80 -22.12
C PRO A 386 -2.04 3.87 -23.14
N PHE A 387 -2.47 3.90 -24.41
CA PHE A 387 -1.91 3.04 -25.46
C PHE A 387 -0.77 3.71 -26.23
N ASN A 388 -0.65 5.04 -26.14
CA ASN A 388 0.44 5.80 -26.74
C ASN A 388 1.29 6.54 -25.69
N SER A 389 0.99 6.37 -24.40
CA SER A 389 1.76 6.95 -23.32
C SER A 389 3.20 6.44 -23.32
N ARG A 390 4.11 7.29 -22.87
CA ARG A 390 5.51 6.92 -22.64
C ARG A 390 5.67 5.69 -21.73
N ILE A 391 4.73 5.49 -20.82
CA ILE A 391 4.79 4.47 -19.77
C ILE A 391 3.71 3.42 -20.03
N PRO A 392 4.09 2.13 -20.18
CA PRO A 392 3.11 1.06 -20.23
C PRO A 392 2.31 0.98 -18.93
N VAL A 393 1.01 0.75 -19.02
CA VAL A 393 0.11 0.62 -17.85
C VAL A 393 0.61 -0.44 -16.87
N GLU A 394 1.20 -1.52 -17.38
CA GLU A 394 1.71 -2.63 -16.59
C GLU A 394 2.96 -2.26 -15.78
N GLU A 395 3.73 -1.24 -16.20
CA GLU A 395 4.91 -0.75 -15.47
C GLU A 395 4.58 0.33 -14.44
N LEU A 396 3.37 0.91 -14.48
CA LEU A 396 3.01 2.08 -13.68
C LEU A 396 3.26 1.87 -12.17
N ILE A 397 2.81 0.74 -11.64
CA ILE A 397 2.88 0.47 -10.20
C ILE A 397 4.32 0.19 -9.77
N ASP A 398 5.04 -0.64 -10.51
CA ASP A 398 6.44 -0.97 -10.20
C ASP A 398 7.31 0.29 -10.22
N ARG A 399 7.14 1.15 -11.24
CA ARG A 399 7.82 2.44 -11.35
C ARG A 399 7.47 3.43 -10.24
N ALA A 400 6.25 3.35 -9.71
CA ALA A 400 5.82 4.20 -8.61
C ALA A 400 6.38 3.74 -7.25
N ILE A 401 6.72 2.45 -7.09
CA ILE A 401 7.03 1.83 -5.79
C ILE A 401 8.50 1.42 -5.65
N VAL A 402 9.21 1.21 -6.75
CA VAL A 402 10.63 0.88 -6.76
C VAL A 402 11.45 2.17 -6.97
N GLY A 403 11.62 2.93 -5.89
CA GLY A 403 12.38 4.18 -5.91
C GLY A 403 13.91 4.04 -5.91
N CYS A 404 14.44 2.82 -5.80
CA CYS A 404 15.88 2.56 -5.77
C CYS A 404 16.26 1.23 -6.44
N GLU A 405 17.50 1.17 -6.92
CA GLU A 405 18.07 0.02 -7.61
C GLU A 405 19.03 -0.75 -6.68
N PRO A 406 18.99 -2.10 -6.66
CA PRO A 406 19.91 -2.90 -5.86
C PRO A 406 21.38 -2.63 -6.23
N VAL A 407 22.24 -2.50 -5.21
CA VAL A 407 23.68 -2.35 -5.37
C VAL A 407 24.44 -3.28 -4.44
N THR A 408 25.61 -3.74 -4.87
CA THR A 408 26.50 -4.53 -4.00
C THR A 408 27.33 -3.58 -3.14
N ALA A 409 27.23 -3.74 -1.82
CA ALA A 409 28.07 -3.05 -0.85
C ALA A 409 28.49 -4.01 0.27
N SER A 410 29.63 -3.74 0.89
CA SER A 410 30.04 -4.50 2.08
C SER A 410 29.15 -4.09 3.25
N SER A 411 28.55 -5.09 3.90
CA SER A 411 27.79 -4.86 5.13
C SER A 411 28.71 -4.41 6.27
N PRO A 412 28.31 -3.44 7.10
CA PRO A 412 29.01 -3.13 8.35
C PRO A 412 28.89 -4.26 9.37
N TRP A 413 28.03 -5.26 9.10
CA TRP A 413 27.81 -6.43 9.93
C TRP A 413 28.70 -7.60 9.45
N PRO A 414 29.78 -7.94 10.16
CA PRO A 414 30.79 -8.90 9.68
C PRO A 414 30.27 -10.33 9.53
N GLU A 415 29.14 -10.67 10.17
CA GLU A 415 28.53 -12.00 10.16
C GLU A 415 27.35 -12.12 9.17
N ALA A 416 27.10 -11.07 8.36
CA ALA A 416 25.99 -11.07 7.40
C ALA A 416 26.05 -12.29 6.45
N GLY A 417 24.91 -12.98 6.32
CA GLY A 417 24.75 -14.15 5.48
C GLY A 417 25.24 -15.49 6.07
N GLN A 418 25.85 -15.50 7.27
CA GLN A 418 26.30 -16.73 7.94
C GLN A 418 25.41 -17.08 9.15
N PRO A 419 25.08 -18.36 9.37
CA PRO A 419 24.39 -18.78 10.58
C PRO A 419 25.33 -18.76 11.78
N ILE A 420 24.85 -18.21 12.89
CA ILE A 420 25.58 -18.10 14.16
C ILE A 420 24.83 -18.96 15.20
N PRO A 421 25.48 -19.88 15.92
CA PRO A 421 24.81 -20.61 17.01
C PRO A 421 24.22 -19.64 18.04
N LEU A 422 22.98 -19.84 18.48
CA LEU A 422 22.31 -18.92 19.43
C LEU A 422 23.10 -18.59 20.72
N PRO A 423 23.86 -19.53 21.33
CA PRO A 423 24.70 -19.22 22.49
C PRO A 423 25.85 -18.26 22.18
N GLU A 424 26.27 -18.18 20.92
CA GLU A 424 27.36 -17.35 20.43
C GLU A 424 26.85 -16.00 19.87
N ALA A 425 25.55 -15.91 19.58
CA ALA A 425 24.92 -14.71 19.06
C ALA A 425 24.90 -13.57 20.11
N GLY A 426 25.66 -12.51 19.84
CA GLY A 426 25.68 -11.27 20.63
C GLY A 426 24.35 -10.50 20.65
N PRO A 427 24.18 -9.49 21.51
CA PRO A 427 22.95 -8.72 21.58
C PRO A 427 22.60 -8.09 20.22
N ALA A 428 21.32 -8.13 19.83
CA ALA A 428 20.90 -7.73 18.49
C ALA A 428 20.84 -6.20 18.29
N CYS A 429 20.48 -5.41 19.32
CA CYS A 429 20.40 -3.93 19.24
C CYS A 429 21.11 -3.13 20.35
N PHE A 430 21.57 -3.76 21.44
CA PHE A 430 21.89 -3.04 22.70
C PHE A 430 23.12 -2.11 22.65
N GLU A 431 23.93 -2.15 21.59
CA GLU A 431 25.05 -1.21 21.46
C GLU A 431 24.61 0.16 20.89
N TYR A 432 23.46 0.24 20.21
CA TYR A 432 22.98 1.48 19.55
C TYR A 432 21.83 2.20 20.27
N GLU A 433 21.14 1.58 21.22
CA GLU A 433 20.18 2.28 22.10
C GLU A 433 20.81 3.44 22.88
N LYS A 434 22.15 3.48 23.00
CA LYS A 434 22.88 4.56 23.69
C LYS A 434 23.29 5.73 22.80
N THR A 435 23.08 5.63 21.48
CA THR A 435 23.60 6.61 20.50
C THR A 435 22.51 7.35 19.73
N LEU A 436 21.27 6.88 19.75
CA LEU A 436 20.16 7.61 19.16
C LEU A 436 19.69 8.66 20.18
N GLU A 437 20.06 9.93 19.95
CA GLU A 437 19.30 11.02 20.56
C GLU A 437 17.83 10.85 20.12
N PRO A 438 16.85 11.03 21.02
CA PRO A 438 15.46 10.95 20.63
C PRO A 438 15.22 11.94 19.50
N VAL A 439 14.85 11.43 18.33
CA VAL A 439 14.26 12.26 17.28
C VAL A 439 12.95 12.76 17.90
N VAL A 440 12.98 14.00 18.35
CA VAL A 440 11.88 14.66 19.06
C VAL A 440 10.69 14.76 18.09
N PRO A 441 9.46 14.47 18.53
CA PRO A 441 8.26 14.48 17.70
C PRO A 441 7.93 15.85 17.10
#